data_AF-A0A8J6PN59-F1
#
_entry.id   AF-A0A8J6PN59-F1
#
_cell.length_a   1.000
_cell.length_b   1.000
_cell.length_c   1.000
_cell.angle_alpha   90.00
_cell.angle_beta   90.00
_cell.angle_gamma   90.00
#
_symmetry.space_group_name_H-M   'P 1'
#
loop_
_entity.id
_entity.type
_entity.pdbx_description
1 polymer ?
#
loop_
_entity_poly.entity_id
_entity_poly.type
_entity_poly.pdbx_seq_one_letter_code
_entity_poly.pdbx_strand_id
1 'polypeptide(L)'
;MMRFFYFMLKITLPYTTRMYYPRQKIINEPKERFGRTIYVSNHTASFMDPLVVAGLRRPIVFFMTRSDVFTPVTKPILWAAHMLPIYREHDGEDTKGKNAEVFRKCAKVLSFGRNLLIFGEGFTDDVFIRRLKPVKKGAVRIGFSALEELKWQKKIYIAAVGCNYSEPNEMRSDLLIATSDKICLNDYKQEYEENPNKVITELTRRIEVLMREQITHVDNKEMAPFHENVMKITRKGMNARCSDTSIPLEKRWKYSQQLANWFNEHVTPENEELMALKKDLESYFSLLRKFRLDEKYVYEYQTKNGSRTKELLFMLTMWPFAILGLIHCGIPYMLCKRFVEKTFRRKVFWGSVKLLTGKISMGLLNIPFIFLFYKFVYPSYWLAFAYYLSIGLFGLAAYMWFRNFKAFKIKGAMKKMDIGKFWKKRTELAEKIKQLIPVA
;
A
#
# COMPACT_ATOMS: atom_id res chain seq x y z
N MET A 1 -12.01 10.15 23.35
CA MET A 1 -12.53 8.78 23.08
C MET A 1 -12.29 8.42 21.62
N MET A 2 -12.14 7.13 21.28
CA MET A 2 -12.12 6.70 19.88
C MET A 2 -13.52 6.88 19.28
N ARG A 3 -13.62 7.43 18.07
CA ARG A 3 -14.93 7.65 17.43
C ARG A 3 -15.49 6.29 16.97
N PHE A 4 -16.79 6.08 17.09
CA PHE A 4 -17.43 4.79 16.81
C PHE A 4 -17.14 4.29 15.38
N PHE A 5 -17.21 5.17 14.38
CA PHE A 5 -16.90 4.81 13.00
C PHE A 5 -15.44 4.36 12.83
N TYR A 6 -14.47 5.07 13.42
CA TYR A 6 -13.08 4.64 13.44
C TYR A 6 -12.91 3.27 14.12
N PHE A 7 -13.61 3.02 15.23
CA PHE A 7 -13.59 1.72 15.91
C PHE A 7 -14.11 0.59 15.01
N MET A 8 -15.22 0.81 14.30
CA MET A 8 -15.75 -0.13 13.31
C MET A 8 -14.74 -0.40 12.20
N LEU A 9 -14.08 0.64 11.68
CA LEU A 9 -12.99 0.46 10.70
C LEU A 9 -11.83 -0.34 11.29
N LYS A 10 -11.42 -0.06 12.53
CA LYS A 10 -10.31 -0.75 13.21
C LYS A 10 -10.55 -2.26 13.34
N ILE A 11 -11.78 -2.68 13.57
CA ILE A 11 -12.16 -4.10 13.68
C ILE A 11 -12.27 -4.76 12.30
N THR A 12 -12.92 -4.07 11.35
CA THR A 12 -13.32 -4.69 10.08
C THR A 12 -12.29 -4.55 8.97
N LEU A 13 -11.37 -3.58 9.04
CA LEU A 13 -10.32 -3.40 8.03
C LEU A 13 -9.34 -4.58 7.97
N PRO A 14 -8.82 -5.12 9.10
CA PRO A 14 -7.93 -6.28 9.08
C PRO A 14 -8.44 -7.44 8.22
N TYR A 15 -9.73 -7.77 8.31
CA TYR A 15 -10.32 -8.82 7.48
C TYR A 15 -10.23 -8.48 5.98
N THR A 16 -10.69 -7.28 5.59
CA THR A 16 -10.68 -6.87 4.18
C THR A 16 -9.27 -6.68 3.61
N THR A 17 -8.34 -6.14 4.41
CA THR A 17 -6.95 -6.00 4.00
C THR A 17 -6.25 -7.35 3.96
N ARG A 18 -6.62 -8.35 4.78
CA ARG A 18 -6.10 -9.73 4.68
C ARG A 18 -6.53 -10.43 3.41
N MET A 19 -7.75 -10.19 2.96
CA MET A 19 -8.23 -10.69 1.67
C MET A 19 -7.48 -10.05 0.50
N TYR A 20 -7.25 -8.73 0.58
CA TYR A 20 -6.57 -7.95 -0.45
C TYR A 20 -5.06 -8.18 -0.46
N TYR A 21 -4.42 -8.15 0.70
CA TYR A 21 -2.99 -8.41 0.93
C TYR A 21 -2.82 -9.69 1.77
N PRO A 22 -2.71 -10.88 1.15
CA PRO A 22 -2.62 -12.15 1.86
C PRO A 22 -1.31 -12.36 2.62
N ARG A 23 -0.24 -11.63 2.31
CA ARG A 23 0.96 -11.60 3.15
C ARG A 23 1.16 -10.18 3.64
N GLN A 24 1.16 -10.07 4.96
CA GLN A 24 1.34 -8.84 5.68
C GLN A 24 2.46 -9.05 6.68
N LYS A 25 3.35 -8.08 6.79
CA LYS A 25 4.40 -8.08 7.81
C LYS A 25 4.51 -6.67 8.40
N ILE A 26 4.62 -6.61 9.72
CA ILE A 26 4.86 -5.36 10.44
C ILE A 26 6.23 -5.48 11.09
N ILE A 27 7.11 -4.52 10.81
CA ILE A 27 8.45 -4.42 11.36
C ILE A 27 8.44 -3.29 12.39
N ASN A 28 9.03 -3.55 13.56
CA ASN A 28 9.11 -2.61 14.69
C ASN A 28 7.73 -2.03 15.07
N GLU A 29 6.74 -2.90 15.27
CA GLU A 29 5.40 -2.44 15.64
C GLU A 29 5.42 -1.72 16.99
N PRO A 30 4.90 -0.47 17.08
CA PRO A 30 4.74 0.19 18.37
C PRO A 30 3.77 -0.60 19.26
N LYS A 31 4.18 -0.84 20.51
CA LYS A 31 3.36 -1.56 21.50
C LYS A 31 2.20 -0.73 22.02
N GLU A 32 2.32 0.60 21.98
CA GLU A 32 1.37 1.54 22.56
C GLU A 32 0.24 1.89 21.60
N ARG A 33 -1.00 1.93 22.11
CA ARG A 33 -2.14 2.52 21.37
C ARG A 33 -2.08 4.06 21.35
N PHE A 34 -1.52 4.65 22.40
CA PHE A 34 -1.45 6.08 22.69
C PHE A 34 -0.02 6.40 23.11
N GLY A 35 0.72 7.15 22.29
CA GLY A 35 2.14 7.41 22.52
C GLY A 35 2.57 8.85 22.22
N ARG A 36 1.64 9.80 22.05
CA ARG A 36 1.93 11.21 21.67
C ARG A 36 2.87 11.30 20.48
N THR A 37 2.74 10.36 19.54
CA THR A 37 3.66 10.22 18.42
C THR A 37 3.04 10.77 17.15
N ILE A 38 3.79 11.62 16.45
CA ILE A 38 3.51 12.05 15.09
C ILE A 38 4.19 11.05 14.16
N TYR A 39 3.40 10.19 13.53
CA TYR A 39 3.90 9.27 12.52
C TYR A 39 3.96 9.97 11.17
N VAL A 40 5.12 9.93 10.52
CA VAL A 40 5.34 10.49 9.17
C VAL A 40 5.50 9.35 8.17
N SER A 41 4.58 9.24 7.22
CA SER A 41 4.53 8.13 6.26
C SER A 41 4.80 8.57 4.83
N ASN A 42 5.36 7.66 4.03
CA ASN A 42 5.30 7.77 2.56
C ASN A 42 3.84 7.61 2.10
N HIS A 43 3.53 8.10 0.90
CA HIS A 43 2.19 8.20 0.36
C HIS A 43 2.11 7.69 -1.09
N THR A 44 2.39 6.39 -1.27
CA THR A 44 2.54 5.76 -2.59
C THR A 44 1.25 5.15 -3.13
N ALA A 45 0.24 4.92 -2.28
CA ALA A 45 -1.01 4.26 -2.65
C ALA A 45 -2.26 5.08 -2.28
N SER A 46 -2.07 6.39 -2.15
CA SER A 46 -3.13 7.36 -1.88
C SER A 46 -4.02 6.90 -0.71
N PHE A 47 -5.31 6.68 -0.95
CA PHE A 47 -6.27 6.30 0.09
C PHE A 47 -6.03 4.89 0.69
N MET A 48 -5.18 4.05 0.09
CA MET A 48 -4.82 2.76 0.73
C MET A 48 -3.91 2.97 1.94
N ASP A 49 -2.99 3.92 1.87
CA ASP A 49 -2.01 4.19 2.93
C ASP A 49 -2.65 4.43 4.31
N PRO A 50 -3.63 5.34 4.46
CA PRO A 50 -4.27 5.55 5.76
C PRO A 50 -5.04 4.31 6.23
N LEU A 51 -5.66 3.54 5.31
CA LEU A 51 -6.41 2.34 5.66
C LEU A 51 -5.51 1.25 6.22
N VAL A 52 -4.33 1.04 5.62
CA VAL A 52 -3.41 -0.01 6.09
C VAL A 52 -2.66 0.41 7.33
N VAL A 53 -2.24 1.68 7.45
CA VAL A 53 -1.54 2.16 8.65
C VAL A 53 -2.46 2.12 9.87
N ALA A 54 -3.71 2.56 9.73
CA ALA A 54 -4.65 2.52 10.85
C ALA A 54 -5.27 1.14 11.07
N GLY A 55 -5.51 0.37 10.00
CA GLY A 55 -6.13 -0.95 10.11
C GLY A 55 -5.20 -2.02 10.65
N LEU A 56 -3.91 -1.98 10.30
CA LEU A 56 -2.99 -3.10 10.58
C LEU A 56 -2.08 -2.89 11.79
N ARG A 57 -1.87 -1.66 12.27
CA ARG A 57 -0.96 -1.38 13.41
C ARG A 57 -1.72 -1.12 14.71
N ARG A 58 -1.10 -1.35 15.86
CA ARG A 58 -1.66 -1.02 17.18
C ARG A 58 -2.03 0.46 17.41
N PRO A 59 -1.22 1.47 17.03
CA PRO A 59 -1.52 2.87 17.31
C PRO A 59 -2.88 3.32 16.77
N ILE A 60 -3.56 4.16 17.56
CA ILE A 60 -4.75 4.91 17.12
C ILE A 60 -4.28 6.29 16.68
N VAL A 61 -4.57 6.65 15.44
CA VAL A 61 -4.05 7.85 14.78
C VAL A 61 -5.17 8.77 14.31
N PHE A 62 -4.94 10.07 14.42
CA PHE A 62 -5.69 11.09 13.68
C PHE A 62 -4.94 11.47 12.42
N PHE A 63 -5.63 11.56 11.29
CA PHE A 63 -5.02 11.78 9.99
C PHE A 63 -5.03 13.25 9.62
N MET A 64 -3.89 13.77 9.18
CA MET A 64 -3.86 15.06 8.48
C MET A 64 -4.25 14.83 7.03
N THR A 65 -5.36 15.43 6.60
CA THR A 65 -5.96 15.20 5.28
C THR A 65 -6.18 16.54 4.61
N ARG A 66 -5.96 16.61 3.28
CA ARG A 66 -6.12 17.85 2.51
C ARG A 66 -7.49 18.48 2.74
N SER A 67 -7.55 19.81 2.84
CA SER A 67 -8.79 20.51 3.16
C SER A 67 -9.88 20.36 2.09
N ASP A 68 -9.49 20.27 0.81
CA ASP A 68 -10.37 20.18 -0.36
C ASP A 68 -11.34 18.98 -0.34
N VAL A 69 -11.01 17.90 0.38
CA VAL A 69 -11.91 16.75 0.50
C VAL A 69 -13.01 16.92 1.54
N PHE A 70 -12.96 17.97 2.38
CA PHE A 70 -13.95 18.25 3.42
C PHE A 70 -15.08 19.14 2.86
N THR A 71 -16.09 18.51 2.28
CA THR A 71 -17.34 19.15 1.85
C THR A 71 -18.41 19.00 2.93
N PRO A 72 -19.55 19.73 2.88
CA PRO A 72 -20.64 19.55 3.84
C PRO A 72 -21.10 18.09 3.98
N VAL A 73 -21.03 17.32 2.89
CA VAL A 73 -21.42 15.90 2.84
C VAL A 73 -20.33 14.99 3.42
N THR A 74 -19.06 15.21 3.09
CA THR A 74 -17.98 14.31 3.52
C THR A 74 -17.43 14.63 4.91
N LYS A 75 -17.53 15.90 5.35
CA LYS A 75 -16.97 16.37 6.63
C LYS A 75 -17.42 15.55 7.84
N PRO A 76 -18.71 15.18 8.03
CA PRO A 76 -19.12 14.33 9.15
C PRO A 76 -18.45 12.95 9.13
N ILE A 77 -18.30 12.35 7.94
CA ILE A 77 -17.72 11.01 7.75
C ILE A 77 -16.21 11.05 8.03
N LEU A 78 -15.50 12.02 7.45
CA LEU A 78 -14.07 12.21 7.65
C LEU A 78 -13.75 12.52 9.12
N TRP A 79 -14.59 13.35 9.76
CA TRP A 79 -14.52 13.55 11.20
C TRP A 79 -14.75 12.23 11.93
N ALA A 80 -15.79 11.46 11.65
CA ALA A 80 -16.03 10.17 12.29
C ALA A 80 -14.84 9.18 12.14
N ALA A 81 -14.05 9.33 11.06
CA ALA A 81 -12.84 8.57 10.77
C ALA A 81 -11.52 9.16 11.34
N HIS A 82 -11.59 10.09 12.30
CA HIS A 82 -10.41 10.75 12.92
C HIS A 82 -9.57 11.61 11.95
N MET A 83 -10.16 12.15 10.89
CA MET A 83 -9.43 13.05 9.97
C MET A 83 -9.55 14.52 10.40
N LEU A 84 -8.45 15.25 10.23
CA LEU A 84 -8.31 16.69 10.46
C LEU A 84 -7.87 17.37 9.15
N PRO A 85 -8.47 18.51 8.77
CA PRO A 85 -8.12 19.19 7.54
C PRO A 85 -6.73 19.84 7.65
N ILE A 86 -5.98 19.90 6.56
CA ILE A 86 -4.79 20.74 6.40
C ILE A 86 -4.91 21.57 5.12
N TYR A 87 -4.70 22.87 5.24
CA TYR A 87 -4.89 23.83 4.15
C TYR A 87 -3.55 24.10 3.46
N ARG A 88 -3.52 23.94 2.13
CA ARG A 88 -2.40 24.33 1.27
C ARG A 88 -2.54 25.79 0.87
N GLU A 89 -1.44 26.41 0.45
CA GLU A 89 -1.41 27.83 0.08
C GLU A 89 -2.43 28.21 -1.00
N HIS A 90 -2.77 27.29 -1.90
CA HIS A 90 -3.76 27.49 -2.96
C HIS A 90 -5.19 27.06 -2.59
N ASP A 91 -5.46 26.62 -1.35
CA ASP A 91 -6.81 26.18 -0.93
C ASP A 91 -7.73 27.38 -0.55
N GLY A 92 -7.29 28.63 -0.73
CA GLY A 92 -8.12 29.85 -0.62
C GLY A 92 -7.51 30.97 0.24
N GLU A 93 -8.31 31.98 0.56
CA GLU A 93 -7.93 33.09 1.44
C GLU A 93 -7.90 32.64 2.92
N ASP A 94 -6.95 33.19 3.68
CA ASP A 94 -6.63 32.87 5.08
C ASP A 94 -6.34 31.38 5.38
N THR A 95 -5.43 30.77 4.63
CA THR A 95 -4.95 29.41 4.92
C THR A 95 -4.13 29.35 6.22
N LYS A 96 -3.46 30.45 6.60
CA LYS A 96 -2.64 30.54 7.81
C LYS A 96 -3.48 30.51 9.08
N GLY A 97 -4.52 31.33 9.19
CA GLY A 97 -5.42 31.35 10.36
C GLY A 97 -6.13 30.01 10.55
N LYS A 98 -6.65 29.43 9.47
CA LYS A 98 -7.27 28.09 9.48
C LYS A 98 -6.29 27.00 9.94
N ASN A 99 -5.05 27.01 9.44
CA ASN A 99 -4.03 26.06 9.88
C ASN A 99 -3.64 26.25 11.36
N ALA A 100 -3.63 27.48 11.88
CA ALA A 100 -3.38 27.72 13.30
C ALA A 100 -4.44 27.08 14.20
N GLU A 101 -5.72 27.16 13.82
CA GLU A 101 -6.80 26.47 14.55
C GLU A 101 -6.66 24.95 14.49
N VAL A 102 -6.27 24.40 13.34
CA VAL A 102 -5.98 22.98 13.18
C VAL A 102 -4.80 22.57 14.06
N PHE A 103 -3.75 23.37 14.15
CA PHE A 103 -2.56 23.06 14.97
C PHE A 103 -2.91 23.02 16.46
N ARG A 104 -3.78 23.93 16.94
CA ARG A 104 -4.34 23.85 18.30
C ARG A 104 -5.13 22.56 18.53
N LYS A 105 -5.92 22.11 17.54
CA LYS A 105 -6.61 20.80 17.60
C LYS A 105 -5.62 19.64 17.67
N CYS A 106 -4.54 19.69 16.89
CA CYS A 106 -3.46 18.70 16.93
C CYS A 106 -2.77 18.66 18.30
N ALA A 107 -2.46 19.83 18.88
CA ALA A 107 -1.89 19.94 20.22
C ALA A 107 -2.83 19.33 21.27
N LYS A 108 -4.14 19.60 21.19
CA LYS A 108 -5.14 18.98 22.05
C LYS A 108 -5.19 17.45 21.88
N VAL A 109 -5.12 16.94 20.65
CA VAL A 109 -5.07 15.49 20.37
C VAL A 109 -3.84 14.85 21.02
N LEU A 110 -2.66 15.43 20.82
CA LEU A 110 -1.40 14.95 21.41
C LEU A 110 -1.41 15.05 22.95
N SER A 111 -2.02 16.10 23.52
CA SER A 111 -2.10 16.27 24.97
C SER A 111 -2.86 15.13 25.65
N PHE A 112 -3.87 14.55 24.98
CA PHE A 112 -4.62 13.37 25.40
C PHE A 112 -3.92 12.03 25.12
N GLY A 113 -2.61 12.03 24.83
CA GLY A 113 -1.85 10.80 24.58
C GLY A 113 -1.99 10.26 23.15
N ARG A 114 -2.84 10.87 22.30
CA ARG A 114 -3.16 10.32 20.98
C ARG A 114 -2.04 10.59 19.98
N ASN A 115 -2.11 9.90 18.85
CA ASN A 115 -1.09 9.97 17.80
C ASN A 115 -1.65 10.70 16.58
N LEU A 116 -0.75 11.25 15.77
CA LEU A 116 -1.07 11.82 14.46
C LEU A 116 -0.45 10.95 13.37
N LEU A 117 -1.07 10.88 12.20
CA LEU A 117 -0.49 10.35 10.97
C LEU A 117 -0.46 11.46 9.92
N ILE A 118 0.72 11.71 9.37
CA ILE A 118 0.99 12.72 8.36
C ILE A 118 1.70 12.04 7.19
N PHE A 119 1.24 12.31 5.98
CA PHE A 119 1.93 11.89 4.77
C PHE A 119 2.99 12.93 4.40
N GLY A 120 4.26 12.61 4.66
CA GLY A 120 5.37 13.57 4.65
C GLY A 120 5.60 14.25 3.30
N GLU A 121 5.25 13.59 2.21
CA GLU A 121 5.42 14.07 0.84
C GLU A 121 4.39 15.14 0.45
N GLY A 122 3.22 15.16 1.11
CA GLY A 122 2.12 16.09 0.83
C GLY A 122 1.29 15.78 -0.43
N PHE A 123 1.70 14.81 -1.25
CA PHE A 123 0.96 14.33 -2.43
C PHE A 123 1.37 12.90 -2.82
N THR A 124 0.55 12.24 -3.63
CA THR A 124 0.84 10.93 -4.27
C THR A 124 1.04 11.14 -5.77
N ASP A 125 1.88 10.30 -6.41
CA ASP A 125 1.97 10.22 -7.88
C ASP A 125 0.68 9.68 -8.53
N ASP A 126 0.60 9.72 -9.86
CA ASP A 126 -0.51 9.10 -10.60
C ASP A 126 -0.37 7.59 -10.76
N VAL A 127 0.86 7.11 -10.65
CA VAL A 127 1.27 5.72 -10.75
C VAL A 127 2.10 5.33 -9.54
N PHE A 128 2.03 4.06 -9.17
CA PHE A 128 2.83 3.53 -8.08
C PHE A 128 4.30 3.47 -8.49
N ILE A 129 5.17 4.02 -7.64
CA ILE A 129 6.63 4.02 -7.80
C ILE A 129 7.30 3.86 -6.43
N ARG A 130 8.43 3.16 -6.38
CA ARG A 130 9.21 2.92 -5.16
C ARG A 130 10.20 4.06 -4.95
N ARG A 131 9.68 5.22 -4.57
CA ARG A 131 10.47 6.44 -4.41
C ARG A 131 9.83 7.34 -3.36
N LEU A 132 10.66 7.87 -2.47
CA LEU A 132 10.30 8.97 -1.60
C LEU A 132 10.45 10.30 -2.34
N LYS A 133 9.49 11.19 -2.17
CA LYS A 133 9.58 12.60 -2.56
C LYS A 133 10.12 13.43 -1.38
N PRO A 134 10.62 14.64 -1.63
CA PRO A 134 11.09 15.53 -0.56
C PRO A 134 10.04 15.70 0.54
N VAL A 135 10.46 15.50 1.79
CA VAL A 135 9.55 15.58 2.94
C VAL A 135 9.32 17.03 3.34
N LYS A 136 8.06 17.37 3.61
CA LYS A 136 7.65 18.71 4.00
C LYS A 136 7.81 18.93 5.51
N LYS A 137 8.09 20.17 5.90
CA LYS A 137 8.31 20.60 7.31
C LYS A 137 7.06 20.51 8.21
N GLY A 138 5.88 20.24 7.65
CA GLY A 138 4.60 20.34 8.35
C GLY A 138 4.48 19.45 9.58
N ALA A 139 5.01 18.22 9.53
CA ALA A 139 4.94 17.30 10.66
C ALA A 139 5.75 17.78 11.87
N VAL A 140 6.98 18.25 11.63
CA VAL A 140 7.87 18.78 12.68
C VAL A 140 7.31 20.08 13.25
N ARG A 141 6.79 20.98 12.39
CA ARG A 141 6.11 22.22 12.83
C ARG A 141 4.93 21.94 13.76
N ILE A 142 4.05 21.00 13.40
CA ILE A 142 2.92 20.59 14.25
C ILE A 142 3.42 20.09 15.62
N GLY A 143 4.52 19.33 15.63
CA GLY A 143 5.13 18.82 16.86
C GLY A 143 5.60 19.92 17.79
N PHE A 144 6.38 20.89 17.30
CA PHE A 144 6.85 22.00 18.12
C PHE A 144 5.73 22.97 18.51
N SER A 145 4.81 23.31 17.61
CA SER A 145 3.65 24.13 17.97
C SER A 145 2.80 23.48 19.07
N ALA A 146 2.71 22.15 19.08
CA ALA A 146 2.05 21.43 20.18
C ALA A 146 2.87 21.47 21.48
N LEU A 147 4.21 21.49 21.43
CA LEU A 147 5.05 21.64 22.62
C LEU A 147 4.92 23.04 23.22
N GLU A 148 4.93 24.09 22.40
CA GLU A 148 4.69 25.48 22.83
C GLU A 148 3.32 25.63 23.52
N GLU A 149 2.25 25.15 22.88
CA GLU A 149 0.88 25.19 23.42
C GLU A 149 0.77 24.44 24.76
N LEU A 150 1.53 23.35 24.92
CA LEU A 150 1.56 22.54 26.12
C LEU A 150 2.63 22.98 27.12
N LYS A 151 3.27 24.14 26.91
CA LYS A 151 4.33 24.70 27.75
C LYS A 151 5.43 23.69 28.06
N TRP A 152 5.75 22.82 27.08
CA TRP A 152 6.75 21.75 27.17
C TRP A 152 6.51 20.71 28.28
N GLN A 153 5.32 20.67 28.91
CA GLN A 153 5.03 19.79 30.05
C GLN A 153 4.85 18.31 29.66
N LYS A 154 4.70 18.01 28.37
CA LYS A 154 4.47 16.66 27.85
C LYS A 154 5.52 16.31 26.81
N LYS A 155 5.96 15.06 26.81
CA LYS A 155 6.82 14.52 25.75
C LYS A 155 6.03 14.27 24.47
N ILE A 156 6.48 14.85 23.36
CA ILE A 156 5.96 14.61 22.01
C ILE A 156 7.05 13.95 21.19
N TYR A 157 6.66 12.92 20.44
CA TYR A 157 7.57 12.12 19.62
C TYR A 157 7.24 12.26 18.14
N ILE A 158 8.23 12.05 17.28
CA ILE A 158 8.05 11.87 15.84
C ILE A 158 8.71 10.56 15.40
N ALA A 159 8.08 9.82 14.48
CA ALA A 159 8.62 8.55 13.98
C ALA A 159 8.24 8.34 12.51
N ALA A 160 9.13 7.73 11.72
CA ALA A 160 8.88 7.41 10.33
C ALA A 160 8.10 6.10 10.21
N VAL A 161 7.23 6.03 9.19
CA VAL A 161 6.46 4.82 8.83
C VAL A 161 6.62 4.58 7.33
N GLY A 162 7.05 3.39 6.95
CA GLY A 162 7.18 2.98 5.56
C GLY A 162 6.11 1.98 5.16
N CYS A 163 5.24 2.35 4.23
CA CYS A 163 4.31 1.44 3.56
C CYS A 163 4.97 0.88 2.29
N ASN A 164 5.23 -0.43 2.30
CA ASN A 164 5.92 -1.15 1.23
C ASN A 164 4.97 -2.16 0.57
N TYR A 165 4.31 -1.73 -0.50
CA TYR A 165 3.45 -2.60 -1.30
C TYR A 165 4.26 -3.36 -2.34
N SER A 166 3.84 -4.58 -2.65
CA SER A 166 4.25 -5.19 -3.91
C SER A 166 3.57 -4.54 -5.11
N GLU A 167 2.26 -4.33 -5.02
CA GLU A 167 1.48 -3.53 -5.97
C GLU A 167 0.16 -3.12 -5.29
N PRO A 168 -0.07 -1.85 -4.96
CA PRO A 168 -1.24 -1.43 -4.20
C PRO A 168 -2.56 -1.66 -4.95
N ASN A 169 -2.57 -1.61 -6.29
CA ASN A 169 -3.78 -1.77 -7.09
C ASN A 169 -4.04 -3.21 -7.55
N GLU A 170 -3.20 -4.17 -7.16
CA GLU A 170 -3.37 -5.58 -7.49
C GLU A 170 -3.83 -6.35 -6.24
N MET A 171 -5.05 -6.87 -6.30
CA MET A 171 -5.55 -7.78 -5.27
C MET A 171 -4.67 -9.04 -5.21
N ARG A 172 -4.43 -9.52 -4.01
CA ARG A 172 -3.52 -10.63 -3.68
C ARG A 172 -2.04 -10.30 -3.83
N SER A 173 -1.65 -9.02 -3.84
CA SER A 173 -0.26 -8.59 -3.68
C SER A 173 0.16 -8.59 -2.21
N ASP A 174 1.43 -8.34 -1.90
CA ASP A 174 1.92 -8.34 -0.52
C ASP A 174 2.09 -6.91 0.01
N LEU A 175 2.08 -6.76 1.34
CA LEU A 175 2.26 -5.49 2.04
C LEU A 175 3.18 -5.66 3.26
N LEU A 176 4.19 -4.81 3.38
CA LEU A 176 5.00 -4.68 4.57
C LEU A 176 4.92 -3.25 5.12
N ILE A 177 4.75 -3.11 6.44
CA ILE A 177 4.79 -1.81 7.11
C ILE A 177 5.97 -1.81 8.10
N ALA A 178 6.89 -0.87 7.94
CA ALA A 178 8.04 -0.70 8.83
C ALA A 178 7.92 0.63 9.59
N THR A 179 8.41 0.68 10.83
CA THR A 179 8.41 1.89 11.67
C THR A 179 9.83 2.12 12.20
N SER A 180 10.29 3.38 12.17
CA SER A 180 11.57 3.75 12.78
C SER A 180 11.47 3.88 14.29
N ASP A 181 12.62 4.06 14.95
CA ASP A 181 12.65 4.58 16.31
C ASP A 181 12.05 6.00 16.40
N LYS A 182 11.61 6.34 17.61
CA LYS A 182 11.02 7.64 17.92
C LYS A 182 12.13 8.66 18.19
N ILE A 183 11.96 9.87 17.67
CA ILE A 183 12.70 11.07 18.08
C ILE A 183 11.84 11.82 19.08
N CYS A 184 12.39 12.15 20.25
CA CYS A 184 11.71 13.00 21.24
C CYS A 184 11.97 14.47 20.88
N LEU A 185 10.91 15.22 20.57
CA LEU A 185 11.05 16.62 20.17
C LEU A 185 11.43 17.54 21.34
N ASN A 186 11.12 17.12 22.57
CA ASN A 186 11.49 17.87 23.78
C ASN A 186 13.00 17.97 23.98
N ASP A 187 13.76 17.01 23.44
CA ASP A 187 15.22 16.97 23.57
C ASP A 187 15.90 18.09 22.76
N TYR A 188 15.14 18.76 21.88
CA TYR A 188 15.59 19.86 21.03
C TYR A 188 15.06 21.23 21.49
N LYS A 189 14.64 21.35 22.75
CA LYS A 189 13.99 22.57 23.26
C LYS A 189 14.88 23.79 23.11
N GLN A 190 16.11 23.69 23.61
CA GLN A 190 17.04 24.82 23.66
C GLN A 190 17.37 25.30 22.24
N GLU A 191 17.77 24.38 21.35
CA GLU A 191 18.11 24.73 19.98
C GLU A 191 16.90 25.29 19.21
N TYR A 192 15.70 24.81 19.54
CA TYR A 192 14.46 25.32 18.94
C TYR A 192 14.16 26.74 19.41
N GLU A 193 14.31 27.04 20.69
CA GLU A 193 14.12 28.39 21.24
C GLU A 193 15.15 29.39 20.67
N GLU A 194 16.38 28.93 20.41
CA GLU A 194 17.43 29.72 19.75
C GLU A 194 17.16 29.95 18.25
N ASN A 195 16.81 28.91 17.50
CA ASN A 195 16.53 29.02 16.06
C ASN A 195 15.49 27.98 15.57
N PRO A 196 14.19 28.31 15.65
CA PRO A 196 13.11 27.38 15.29
C PRO A 196 13.23 26.84 13.86
N ASN A 197 13.56 27.71 12.91
CA ASN A 197 13.60 27.36 11.49
C ASN A 197 14.72 26.39 11.15
N LYS A 198 15.90 26.54 11.79
CA LYS A 198 17.03 25.63 11.64
C LYS A 198 16.67 24.24 12.15
N VAL A 199 16.22 24.13 13.40
CA VAL A 199 15.86 22.85 14.03
C VAL A 199 14.74 22.13 13.29
N ILE A 200 13.70 22.86 12.88
CA ILE A 200 12.63 22.27 12.05
C ILE A 200 13.20 21.68 10.76
N THR A 201 14.11 22.38 10.11
CA THR A 201 14.70 21.93 8.84
C THR A 201 15.60 20.70 9.04
N GLU A 202 16.43 20.70 10.07
CA GLU A 202 17.32 19.58 10.42
C GLU A 202 16.54 18.34 10.79
N LEU A 203 15.53 18.46 11.67
CA LEU A 203 14.66 17.34 12.04
C LEU A 203 13.80 16.86 10.87
N THR A 204 13.41 17.75 9.94
CA THR A 204 12.72 17.34 8.70
C THR A 204 13.64 16.50 7.80
N ARG A 205 14.92 16.85 7.70
CA ARG A 205 15.91 16.03 6.98
C ARG A 205 16.15 14.71 7.69
N ARG A 206 16.25 14.72 9.02
CA ARG A 206 16.43 13.51 9.82
C ARG A 206 15.27 12.54 9.66
N ILE A 207 14.02 13.03 9.72
CA ILE A 207 12.85 12.17 9.50
C ILE A 207 12.80 11.65 8.05
N GLU A 208 13.23 12.45 7.06
CA GLU A 208 13.34 11.98 5.67
C GLU A 208 14.31 10.79 5.55
N VAL A 209 15.50 10.87 6.17
CA VAL A 209 16.46 9.75 6.21
C VAL A 209 15.82 8.51 6.84
N LEU A 210 15.18 8.66 8.02
CA LEU A 210 14.50 7.55 8.68
C LEU A 210 13.38 6.96 7.79
N MET A 211 12.65 7.78 7.04
CA MET A 211 11.63 7.31 6.10
C MET A 211 12.24 6.48 4.97
N ARG A 212 13.38 6.92 4.40
CA ARG A 212 14.10 6.16 3.36
C ARG A 212 14.53 4.79 3.86
N GLU A 213 15.02 4.70 5.10
CA GLU A 213 15.37 3.44 5.76
C GLU A 213 14.16 2.50 5.97
N GLN A 214 12.94 3.03 6.04
CA GLN A 214 11.71 2.25 6.22
C GLN A 214 11.08 1.81 4.89
N ILE A 215 11.61 2.18 3.73
CA ILE A 215 11.03 1.84 2.42
C ILE A 215 12.06 1.38 1.40
N THR A 216 11.59 0.82 0.29
CA THR A 216 12.40 0.75 -0.94
C THR A 216 12.37 2.11 -1.65
N HIS A 217 13.52 2.76 -1.78
CA HIS A 217 13.64 4.08 -2.39
C HIS A 217 14.68 4.10 -3.52
N VAL A 218 14.20 4.32 -4.74
CA VAL A 218 15.05 4.66 -5.88
C VAL A 218 15.00 6.18 -6.07
N ASP A 219 16.14 6.85 -6.01
CA ASP A 219 16.27 8.32 -6.00
C ASP A 219 15.93 8.93 -7.36
N ASN A 220 16.40 8.30 -8.44
CA ASN A 220 16.05 8.68 -9.79
C ASN A 220 14.75 7.99 -10.24
N LYS A 221 13.74 8.79 -10.54
CA LYS A 221 12.43 8.32 -11.02
C LYS A 221 12.53 7.45 -12.29
N GLU A 222 13.46 7.78 -13.19
CA GLU A 222 13.64 7.08 -14.46
C GLU A 222 14.33 5.72 -14.30
N MET A 223 15.03 5.50 -13.18
CA MET A 223 15.68 4.23 -12.87
C MET A 223 14.76 3.27 -12.10
N ALA A 224 13.64 3.75 -11.55
CA ALA A 224 12.71 2.90 -10.82
C ALA A 224 12.12 1.75 -11.66
N PRO A 225 11.76 1.92 -12.96
CA PRO A 225 11.36 0.80 -13.81
C PRO A 225 12.48 -0.21 -14.05
N PHE A 226 13.74 0.24 -14.13
CA PHE A 226 14.90 -0.64 -14.28
C PHE A 226 15.09 -1.50 -13.03
N HIS A 227 15.06 -0.89 -11.84
CA HIS A 227 15.05 -1.60 -10.55
C HIS A 227 13.93 -2.66 -10.47
N GLU A 228 12.71 -2.29 -10.87
CA GLU A 228 11.58 -3.21 -10.89
C GLU A 228 11.76 -4.38 -11.88
N ASN A 229 12.38 -4.12 -13.03
CA ASN A 229 12.68 -5.15 -14.03
C ASN A 229 13.75 -6.14 -13.56
N VAL A 230 14.79 -5.66 -12.85
CA VAL A 230 15.77 -6.55 -12.20
C VAL A 230 15.06 -7.47 -11.20
N MET A 231 14.21 -6.92 -10.32
CA MET A 231 13.45 -7.72 -9.35
C MET A 231 12.53 -8.77 -9.99
N LYS A 232 11.97 -8.49 -11.18
CA LYS A 232 11.14 -9.47 -11.90
C LYS A 232 11.96 -10.64 -12.43
N ILE A 233 13.17 -10.39 -12.94
CA ILE A 233 14.04 -11.43 -13.47
C ILE A 233 14.65 -12.27 -12.33
N THR A 234 15.16 -11.63 -11.28
CA THR A 234 15.79 -12.32 -10.13
C THR A 234 14.76 -13.02 -9.25
N ARG A 235 13.52 -12.52 -9.23
CA ARG A 235 12.40 -12.99 -8.42
C ARG A 235 12.58 -12.87 -6.90
N LYS A 236 13.63 -12.22 -6.40
CA LYS A 236 13.91 -12.12 -4.97
C LYS A 236 13.18 -10.95 -4.27
N GLY A 237 12.70 -9.97 -5.03
CA GLY A 237 12.23 -8.70 -4.48
C GLY A 237 10.73 -8.57 -4.23
N MET A 238 10.29 -7.32 -4.14
CA MET A 238 8.91 -6.94 -3.79
C MET A 238 7.96 -6.89 -5.01
N ASN A 239 8.28 -7.50 -6.15
CA ASN A 239 7.33 -7.54 -7.28
C ASN A 239 6.12 -8.45 -6.96
N ALA A 240 4.91 -8.03 -7.37
CA ALA A 240 3.66 -8.74 -7.04
C ALA A 240 3.45 -10.07 -7.78
N ARG A 241 3.98 -10.22 -8.99
CA ARG A 241 3.73 -11.39 -9.86
C ARG A 241 4.95 -12.28 -10.05
N CYS A 242 6.12 -11.68 -10.10
CA CYS A 242 7.38 -12.32 -10.42
C CYS A 242 8.26 -12.52 -9.20
N SER A 243 7.70 -12.61 -8.00
CA SER A 243 8.46 -12.95 -6.80
C SER A 243 8.45 -14.45 -6.51
N ASP A 244 9.50 -14.93 -5.85
CA ASP A 244 9.50 -16.20 -5.17
C ASP A 244 8.89 -16.04 -3.78
N THR A 245 7.77 -16.72 -3.58
CA THR A 245 6.99 -16.61 -2.35
C THR A 245 7.45 -17.57 -1.26
N SER A 246 8.44 -18.43 -1.54
CA SER A 246 9.15 -19.22 -0.54
C SER A 246 10.05 -18.35 0.34
N ILE A 247 10.54 -17.23 -0.21
CA ILE A 247 11.35 -16.25 0.51
C ILE A 247 10.44 -15.45 1.45
N PRO A 248 10.75 -15.36 2.76
CA PRO A 248 10.00 -14.54 3.71
C PRO A 248 9.86 -13.09 3.23
N LEU A 249 8.67 -12.50 3.43
CA LEU A 249 8.35 -11.14 2.94
C LEU A 249 9.36 -10.07 3.41
N GLU A 250 9.84 -10.20 4.64
CA GLU A 250 10.86 -9.32 5.20
C GLU A 250 12.20 -9.41 4.45
N LYS A 251 12.65 -10.62 4.11
CA LYS A 251 13.88 -10.83 3.31
C LYS A 251 13.72 -10.27 1.90
N ARG A 252 12.54 -10.43 1.29
CA ARG A 252 12.23 -9.86 -0.03
C ARG A 252 12.25 -8.33 -0.03
N TRP A 253 11.73 -7.72 1.04
CA TRP A 253 11.79 -6.28 1.25
C TRP A 253 13.23 -5.81 1.46
N LYS A 254 14.01 -6.49 2.32
CA LYS A 254 15.42 -6.16 2.53
C LYS A 254 16.26 -6.25 1.26
N TYR A 255 16.07 -7.29 0.46
CA TYR A 255 16.67 -7.38 -0.89
C TYR A 255 16.28 -6.18 -1.76
N SER A 256 15.00 -5.81 -1.76
CA SER A 256 14.51 -4.66 -2.55
C SER A 256 15.16 -3.34 -2.12
N GLN A 257 15.37 -3.14 -0.81
CA GLN A 257 16.10 -1.99 -0.26
C GLN A 257 17.59 -2.01 -0.65
N GLN A 258 18.27 -3.14 -0.47
CA GLN A 258 19.69 -3.29 -0.82
C GLN A 258 19.94 -3.01 -2.30
N LEU A 259 19.10 -3.56 -3.17
CA LEU A 259 19.16 -3.30 -4.61
C LEU A 259 18.90 -1.81 -4.92
N ALA A 260 17.95 -1.17 -4.23
CA ALA A 260 17.66 0.25 -4.47
C ALA A 260 18.83 1.16 -4.05
N ASN A 261 19.44 0.89 -2.89
CA ASN A 261 20.60 1.63 -2.41
C ASN A 261 21.78 1.50 -3.39
N TRP A 262 22.07 0.27 -3.85
CA TRP A 262 23.11 0.05 -4.85
C TRP A 262 22.81 0.80 -6.15
N PHE A 263 21.54 0.82 -6.60
CA PHE A 263 21.11 1.59 -7.77
C PHE A 263 21.37 3.08 -7.61
N ASN A 264 21.08 3.65 -6.44
CA ASN A 264 21.26 5.08 -6.19
C ASN A 264 22.73 5.50 -6.21
N GLU A 265 23.65 4.58 -5.90
CA GLU A 265 25.08 4.82 -5.88
C GLU A 265 25.76 4.55 -7.24
N HIS A 266 25.31 3.53 -8.00
CA HIS A 266 26.07 3.00 -9.14
C HIS A 266 25.39 3.18 -10.51
N VAL A 267 24.08 3.40 -10.56
CA VAL A 267 23.34 3.52 -11.84
C VAL A 267 23.26 4.99 -12.24
N THR A 268 24.28 5.46 -12.95
CA THR A 268 24.33 6.81 -13.52
C THR A 268 24.25 6.77 -15.05
N PRO A 269 23.84 7.88 -15.71
CA PRO A 269 23.80 7.97 -17.18
C PRO A 269 25.11 7.61 -17.90
N GLU A 270 26.24 7.78 -17.24
CA GLU A 270 27.58 7.53 -17.76
C GLU A 270 27.98 6.04 -17.73
N ASN A 271 27.26 5.20 -16.97
CA ASN A 271 27.52 3.77 -16.94
C ASN A 271 26.90 3.07 -18.15
N GLU A 272 27.66 2.98 -19.24
CA GLU A 272 27.22 2.42 -20.53
C GLU A 272 26.71 0.98 -20.41
N GLU A 273 27.38 0.13 -19.63
CA GLU A 273 26.99 -1.29 -19.47
C GLU A 273 25.64 -1.44 -18.77
N LEU A 274 25.41 -0.68 -17.70
CA LEU A 274 24.12 -0.71 -16.98
C LEU A 274 23.00 -0.09 -17.82
N MET A 275 23.28 0.95 -18.60
CA MET A 275 22.31 1.53 -19.52
C MET A 275 21.97 0.59 -20.69
N ALA A 276 22.95 -0.17 -21.19
CA ALA A 276 22.72 -1.23 -22.15
C ALA A 276 21.83 -2.34 -21.56
N LEU A 277 22.10 -2.79 -20.32
CA LEU A 277 21.27 -3.76 -19.62
C LEU A 277 19.84 -3.24 -19.40
N LYS A 278 19.67 -1.97 -19.01
CA LYS A 278 18.35 -1.33 -18.89
C LYS A 278 17.58 -1.41 -20.20
N LYS A 279 18.20 -1.06 -21.32
CA LYS A 279 17.60 -1.11 -22.67
C LYS A 279 17.24 -2.54 -23.08
N ASP A 280 18.10 -3.51 -22.78
CA ASP A 280 17.84 -4.93 -23.06
C ASP A 280 16.64 -5.46 -22.28
N LEU A 281 16.53 -5.11 -20.99
CA LEU A 281 15.39 -5.44 -20.13
C LEU A 281 14.10 -4.78 -20.64
N GLU A 282 14.13 -3.48 -20.96
CA GLU A 282 12.99 -2.78 -21.53
C GLU A 282 12.51 -3.43 -22.82
N SER A 283 13.45 -3.79 -23.70
CA SER A 283 13.18 -4.48 -24.95
C SER A 283 12.54 -5.86 -24.71
N TYR A 284 13.04 -6.61 -23.73
CA TYR A 284 12.49 -7.90 -23.33
C TYR A 284 11.05 -7.79 -22.81
N PHE A 285 10.80 -6.91 -21.83
CA PHE A 285 9.46 -6.73 -21.29
C PHE A 285 8.49 -6.12 -22.31
N SER A 286 8.98 -5.29 -23.24
CA SER A 286 8.18 -4.79 -24.35
C SER A 286 7.76 -5.93 -25.31
N LEU A 287 8.69 -6.83 -25.63
CA LEU A 287 8.40 -8.02 -26.43
C LEU A 287 7.33 -8.90 -25.77
N LEU A 288 7.46 -9.18 -24.47
CA LEU A 288 6.43 -9.93 -23.72
C LEU A 288 5.05 -9.28 -23.83
N ARG A 289 4.97 -7.95 -23.67
CA ARG A 289 3.70 -7.21 -23.81
C ARG A 289 3.11 -7.33 -25.22
N LYS A 290 3.93 -7.26 -26.28
CA LYS A 290 3.49 -7.43 -27.68
C LYS A 290 2.82 -8.79 -27.90
N PHE A 291 3.34 -9.84 -27.26
CA PHE A 291 2.78 -11.18 -27.29
C PHE A 291 1.71 -11.46 -26.21
N ARG A 292 1.30 -10.44 -25.46
CA ARG A 292 0.34 -10.55 -24.33
C ARG A 292 0.76 -11.57 -23.27
N LEU A 293 2.07 -11.74 -23.10
CA LEU A 293 2.69 -12.60 -22.10
C LEU A 293 3.14 -11.78 -20.88
N ASP A 294 3.22 -12.45 -19.74
CA ASP A 294 3.78 -11.94 -18.50
C ASP A 294 4.99 -12.82 -18.14
N GLU A 295 6.08 -12.20 -17.66
CA GLU A 295 7.32 -12.89 -17.28
C GLU A 295 7.06 -14.03 -16.30
N LYS A 296 6.08 -13.85 -15.40
CA LYS A 296 5.64 -14.90 -14.49
C LYS A 296 5.34 -16.22 -15.21
N TYR A 297 4.62 -16.16 -16.33
CA TYR A 297 4.21 -17.37 -17.03
C TYR A 297 5.34 -17.98 -17.86
N VAL A 298 6.24 -17.17 -18.41
CA VAL A 298 7.46 -17.66 -19.07
C VAL A 298 8.30 -18.49 -18.10
N TYR A 299 8.55 -17.94 -16.90
CA TYR A 299 9.27 -18.65 -15.84
C TYR A 299 8.55 -19.93 -15.39
N GLU A 300 7.24 -19.87 -15.10
CA GLU A 300 6.47 -21.05 -14.69
C GLU A 300 6.39 -22.12 -15.79
N TYR A 301 6.34 -21.72 -17.06
CA TYR A 301 6.30 -22.67 -18.17
C TYR A 301 7.58 -23.49 -18.22
N GLN A 302 8.74 -22.84 -18.12
CA GLN A 302 10.02 -23.55 -18.17
C GLN A 302 10.32 -24.35 -16.90
N THR A 303 10.04 -23.79 -15.72
CA THR A 303 10.39 -24.42 -14.44
C THR A 303 9.39 -25.48 -13.96
N LYS A 304 8.17 -25.48 -14.48
CA LYS A 304 7.08 -26.39 -14.08
C LYS A 304 6.43 -27.08 -15.28
N ASN A 305 7.17 -27.25 -16.37
CA ASN A 305 6.77 -27.92 -17.61
C ASN A 305 5.45 -27.42 -18.23
N GLY A 306 5.07 -26.16 -17.99
CA GLY A 306 3.83 -25.59 -18.51
C GLY A 306 2.56 -26.31 -18.06
N SER A 307 2.62 -27.09 -16.97
CA SER A 307 1.47 -27.85 -16.48
C SER A 307 0.32 -26.93 -16.10
N ARG A 308 -0.90 -27.39 -16.45
CA ARG A 308 -2.18 -26.71 -16.19
C ARG A 308 -3.05 -27.46 -15.18
N THR A 309 -2.57 -28.59 -14.67
CA THR A 309 -3.35 -29.49 -13.80
C THR A 309 -3.72 -28.82 -12.49
N LYS A 310 -2.83 -27.99 -11.93
CA LYS A 310 -3.10 -27.24 -10.68
C LYS A 310 -4.23 -26.23 -10.86
N GLU A 311 -4.23 -25.47 -11.95
CA GLU A 311 -5.31 -24.52 -12.26
C GLU A 311 -6.63 -25.27 -12.51
N LEU A 312 -6.59 -26.37 -13.25
CA LEU A 312 -7.77 -27.20 -13.52
C LEU A 312 -8.37 -27.77 -12.23
N LEU A 313 -7.55 -28.42 -11.40
CA LEU A 313 -7.99 -28.99 -10.14
C LEU A 313 -8.56 -27.91 -9.21
N PHE A 314 -7.91 -26.75 -9.11
CA PHE A 314 -8.44 -25.63 -8.33
C PHE A 314 -9.81 -25.17 -8.84
N MET A 315 -9.99 -25.06 -10.16
CA MET A 315 -11.28 -24.67 -10.74
C MET A 315 -12.36 -25.73 -10.47
N LEU A 316 -12.03 -27.01 -10.54
CA LEU A 316 -12.95 -28.13 -10.30
C LEU A 316 -13.34 -28.30 -8.82
N THR A 317 -12.47 -27.92 -7.88
CA THR A 317 -12.80 -28.00 -6.45
C THR A 317 -13.49 -26.74 -5.94
N MET A 318 -13.15 -25.56 -6.49
CA MET A 318 -13.66 -24.28 -6.00
C MET A 318 -14.90 -23.76 -6.75
N TRP A 319 -15.39 -24.42 -7.80
CA TRP A 319 -16.53 -23.91 -8.57
C TRP A 319 -17.81 -23.69 -7.74
N PRO A 320 -18.20 -24.54 -6.74
CA PRO A 320 -19.44 -24.29 -5.99
C PRO A 320 -19.34 -23.00 -5.16
N PHE A 321 -18.18 -22.79 -4.51
CA PHE A 321 -17.90 -21.56 -3.75
C PHE A 321 -17.76 -20.33 -4.66
N ALA A 322 -17.23 -20.53 -5.87
CA ALA A 322 -17.14 -19.46 -6.86
C ALA A 322 -18.53 -19.03 -7.36
N ILE A 323 -19.48 -19.95 -7.52
CA ILE A 323 -20.87 -19.63 -7.86
C ILE A 323 -21.51 -18.80 -6.74
N LEU A 324 -21.39 -19.23 -5.49
CA LEU A 324 -21.88 -18.43 -4.35
C LEU A 324 -21.24 -17.04 -4.34
N GLY A 325 -19.93 -16.96 -4.57
CA GLY A 325 -19.22 -15.69 -4.67
C GLY A 325 -19.72 -14.81 -5.81
N LEU A 326 -20.08 -15.38 -6.95
CA LEU A 326 -20.68 -14.65 -8.07
C LEU A 326 -22.08 -14.13 -7.74
N ILE A 327 -22.92 -14.95 -7.09
CA ILE A 327 -24.27 -14.57 -6.67
C ILE A 327 -24.20 -13.37 -5.72
N HIS A 328 -23.37 -13.43 -4.68
CA HIS A 328 -23.33 -12.39 -3.66
C HIS A 328 -22.47 -11.18 -4.02
N CYS A 329 -21.37 -11.38 -4.74
CA CYS A 329 -20.35 -10.36 -4.93
C CYS A 329 -20.19 -9.94 -6.39
N GLY A 330 -20.68 -10.71 -7.37
CA GLY A 330 -20.44 -10.47 -8.80
C GLY A 330 -20.99 -9.13 -9.28
N ILE A 331 -22.29 -8.90 -9.09
CA ILE A 331 -22.97 -7.64 -9.46
C ILE A 331 -22.35 -6.43 -8.74
N PRO A 332 -22.27 -6.38 -7.39
CA PRO A 332 -21.69 -5.22 -6.73
C PRO A 332 -20.23 -4.99 -7.09
N TYR A 333 -19.44 -6.04 -7.32
CA TYR A 333 -18.06 -5.92 -7.79
C TYR A 333 -18.00 -5.21 -9.15
N MET A 334 -18.81 -5.63 -10.12
CA MET A 334 -18.82 -5.02 -11.46
C MET A 334 -19.25 -3.56 -11.42
N LEU A 335 -20.30 -3.24 -10.64
CA LEU A 335 -20.78 -1.87 -10.47
C LEU A 335 -19.72 -0.98 -9.80
N CYS A 336 -19.11 -1.45 -8.71
CA CYS A 336 -18.01 -0.74 -8.04
C CYS A 336 -16.83 -0.53 -8.97
N LYS A 337 -16.41 -1.57 -9.69
CA LYS A 337 -15.31 -1.48 -10.65
C LYS A 337 -15.59 -0.42 -11.71
N ARG A 338 -16.77 -0.46 -12.34
CA ARG A 338 -17.17 0.48 -13.39
C ARG A 338 -17.26 1.92 -12.86
N PHE A 339 -17.86 2.12 -11.69
CA PHE A 339 -17.93 3.42 -11.04
C PHE A 339 -16.53 3.99 -10.77
N VAL A 340 -15.64 3.20 -10.14
CA VAL A 340 -14.31 3.68 -9.78
C VAL A 340 -13.47 4.00 -11.00
N GLU A 341 -13.44 3.12 -12.00
CA GLU A 341 -12.62 3.31 -13.21
C GLU A 341 -13.14 4.47 -14.08
N LYS A 342 -14.44 4.79 -14.03
CA LYS A 342 -15.03 5.93 -14.73
C LYS A 342 -14.83 7.26 -13.99
N THR A 343 -14.99 7.27 -12.66
CA THR A 343 -14.97 8.50 -11.87
C THR A 343 -13.56 8.94 -11.49
N PHE A 344 -12.66 8.01 -11.17
CA PHE A 344 -11.31 8.33 -10.70
C PHE A 344 -10.31 8.22 -11.86
N ARG A 345 -9.89 9.38 -12.39
CA ARG A 345 -8.89 9.43 -13.48
C ARG A 345 -7.53 8.84 -13.08
N ARG A 346 -7.13 9.03 -11.83
CA ARG A 346 -5.81 8.63 -11.30
C ARG A 346 -5.84 7.19 -10.78
N LYS A 347 -5.00 6.32 -11.35
CA LYS A 347 -5.01 4.86 -11.07
C LYS A 347 -4.64 4.51 -9.62
N VAL A 348 -3.82 5.32 -8.94
CA VAL A 348 -3.45 5.12 -7.53
C VAL A 348 -4.63 5.08 -6.56
N PHE A 349 -5.80 5.62 -6.93
CA PHE A 349 -7.00 5.54 -6.09
C PHE A 349 -7.81 4.26 -6.30
N TRP A 350 -7.57 3.52 -7.39
CA TRP A 350 -8.49 2.47 -7.82
C TRP A 350 -8.60 1.34 -6.80
N GLY A 351 -7.48 0.83 -6.29
CA GLY A 351 -7.46 -0.28 -5.34
C GLY A 351 -8.19 0.03 -4.05
N SER A 352 -7.89 1.17 -3.44
CA SER A 352 -8.47 1.60 -2.15
C SER A 352 -9.94 1.96 -2.25
N VAL A 353 -10.35 2.68 -3.30
CA VAL A 353 -11.76 3.02 -3.49
C VAL A 353 -12.57 1.76 -3.82
N LYS A 354 -12.08 0.84 -4.66
CA LYS A 354 -12.75 -0.45 -4.91
C LYS A 354 -12.86 -1.29 -3.64
N LEU A 355 -11.82 -1.31 -2.80
CA LEU A 355 -11.86 -2.02 -1.52
C LEU A 355 -12.95 -1.44 -0.60
N LEU A 356 -12.98 -0.12 -0.41
CA LEU A 356 -13.95 0.51 0.50
C LEU A 356 -15.39 0.43 -0.04
N THR A 357 -15.60 0.84 -1.29
CA THR A 357 -16.95 0.82 -1.91
C THR A 357 -17.45 -0.60 -2.10
N GLY A 358 -16.58 -1.54 -2.47
CA GLY A 358 -16.89 -2.97 -2.54
C GLY A 358 -17.30 -3.52 -1.19
N LYS A 359 -16.52 -3.25 -0.13
CA LYS A 359 -16.86 -3.66 1.25
C LYS A 359 -18.23 -3.17 1.69
N ILE A 360 -18.51 -1.88 1.49
CA ILE A 360 -19.77 -1.25 1.94
C ILE A 360 -20.95 -1.81 1.13
N SER A 361 -20.85 -1.77 -0.20
CA SER A 361 -21.93 -2.23 -1.08
C SER A 361 -22.22 -3.72 -0.91
N MET A 362 -21.19 -4.57 -0.88
CA MET A 362 -21.37 -6.00 -0.67
C MET A 362 -21.92 -6.31 0.73
N GLY A 363 -21.49 -5.58 1.77
CA GLY A 363 -22.07 -5.74 3.10
C GLY A 363 -23.57 -5.44 3.11
N LEU A 364 -23.96 -4.25 2.66
CA LEU A 364 -25.35 -3.79 2.71
C LEU A 364 -26.28 -4.66 1.84
N LEU A 365 -25.88 -4.97 0.60
CA LEU A 365 -26.70 -5.75 -0.32
C LEU A 365 -26.92 -7.19 0.14
N ASN A 366 -26.06 -7.72 1.01
CA ASN A 366 -26.16 -9.09 1.51
C ASN A 366 -26.87 -9.22 2.87
N ILE A 367 -27.28 -8.11 3.51
CA ILE A 367 -28.06 -8.17 4.76
C ILE A 367 -29.37 -8.98 4.58
N PRO A 368 -30.17 -8.79 3.50
CA PRO A 368 -31.39 -9.58 3.29
C PRO A 368 -31.16 -11.09 3.28
N PHE A 369 -29.97 -11.55 2.87
CA PHE A 369 -29.65 -12.97 2.83
C PHE A 369 -29.57 -13.63 4.20
N ILE A 370 -29.44 -12.87 5.29
CA ILE A 370 -29.56 -13.42 6.66
C ILE A 370 -30.98 -13.99 6.86
N PHE A 371 -32.00 -13.24 6.45
CA PHE A 371 -33.39 -13.67 6.58
C PHE A 371 -33.77 -14.75 5.57
N LEU A 372 -33.26 -14.65 4.33
CA LEU A 372 -33.47 -15.67 3.31
C LEU A 372 -32.83 -17.01 3.71
N PHE A 373 -31.62 -16.98 4.29
CA PHE A 373 -30.97 -18.18 4.81
C PHE A 373 -31.83 -18.86 5.87
N TYR A 374 -32.34 -18.09 6.84
CA TYR A 374 -33.21 -18.63 7.90
C TYR A 374 -34.44 -19.34 7.32
N LYS A 375 -35.08 -18.71 6.33
CA LYS A 375 -36.33 -19.22 5.73
C LYS A 375 -36.12 -20.42 4.79
N PHE A 376 -35.07 -20.41 3.98
CA PHE A 376 -34.91 -21.34 2.86
C PHE A 376 -33.78 -22.36 3.03
N VAL A 377 -32.85 -22.15 3.97
CA VAL A 377 -31.69 -23.02 4.16
C VAL A 377 -31.78 -23.75 5.49
N TYR A 378 -31.80 -23.01 6.61
CA TYR A 378 -31.90 -23.59 7.94
C TYR A 378 -32.36 -22.53 8.96
N PRO A 379 -33.34 -22.84 9.83
CA PRO A 379 -33.96 -21.88 10.76
C PRO A 379 -33.06 -21.57 11.97
N SER A 380 -31.86 -21.04 11.72
CA SER A 380 -30.92 -20.56 12.76
C SER A 380 -30.29 -19.24 12.34
N TYR A 381 -30.59 -18.17 13.10
CA TYR A 381 -29.98 -16.86 12.86
C TYR A 381 -28.47 -16.89 13.10
N TRP A 382 -27.97 -17.73 14.02
CA TRP A 382 -26.52 -17.89 14.23
C TRP A 382 -25.82 -18.40 12.97
N LEU A 383 -26.39 -19.42 12.31
CA LEU A 383 -25.86 -19.94 11.04
C LEU A 383 -26.03 -18.92 9.90
N ALA A 384 -27.14 -18.18 9.87
CA ALA A 384 -27.35 -17.12 8.89
C ALA A 384 -26.32 -15.98 9.02
N PHE A 385 -25.99 -15.57 10.24
CA PHE A 385 -24.94 -14.58 10.50
C PHE A 385 -23.55 -15.12 10.15
N ALA A 386 -23.24 -16.37 10.51
CA ALA A 386 -21.99 -17.01 10.13
C ALA A 386 -21.84 -17.08 8.60
N TYR A 387 -22.91 -17.44 7.89
CA TYR A 387 -22.99 -17.42 6.43
C TYR A 387 -22.72 -16.01 5.88
N TYR A 388 -23.41 -15.00 6.39
CA TYR A 388 -23.22 -13.60 5.97
C TYR A 388 -21.76 -13.14 6.14
N LEU A 389 -21.13 -13.46 7.27
CA LEU A 389 -19.71 -13.14 7.50
C LEU A 389 -18.77 -13.89 6.53
N SER A 390 -19.16 -15.08 6.09
CA SER A 390 -18.38 -15.89 5.14
C SER A 390 -18.51 -15.45 3.67
N ILE A 391 -19.46 -14.58 3.32
CA ILE A 391 -19.70 -14.12 1.94
C ILE A 391 -18.44 -13.53 1.30
N GLY A 392 -17.63 -12.80 2.06
CA GLY A 392 -16.35 -12.29 1.57
C GLY A 392 -15.42 -13.42 1.08
N LEU A 393 -15.38 -14.55 1.78
CA LEU A 393 -14.59 -15.72 1.38
C LEU A 393 -15.10 -16.35 0.08
N PHE A 394 -16.43 -16.39 -0.13
CA PHE A 394 -17.00 -16.83 -1.41
C PHE A 394 -16.63 -15.86 -2.54
N GLY A 395 -16.71 -14.54 -2.30
CA GLY A 395 -16.24 -13.54 -3.25
C GLY A 395 -14.76 -13.69 -3.61
N LEU A 396 -13.92 -14.02 -2.63
CA LEU A 396 -12.50 -14.35 -2.86
C LEU A 396 -12.35 -15.65 -3.67
N ALA A 397 -13.15 -16.68 -3.39
CA ALA A 397 -13.14 -17.93 -4.16
C ALA A 397 -13.48 -17.66 -5.63
N ALA A 398 -14.52 -16.86 -5.90
CA ALA A 398 -14.88 -16.45 -7.26
C ALA A 398 -13.72 -15.70 -7.94
N TYR A 399 -13.13 -14.70 -7.27
CA TYR A 399 -11.98 -13.96 -7.80
C TYR A 399 -10.80 -14.88 -8.14
N MET A 400 -10.46 -15.81 -7.24
CA MET A 400 -9.39 -16.77 -7.43
C MET A 400 -9.69 -17.77 -8.55
N TRP A 401 -10.96 -18.17 -8.71
CA TRP A 401 -11.40 -19.04 -9.79
C TRP A 401 -11.14 -18.39 -11.16
N PHE A 402 -11.58 -17.14 -11.37
CA PHE A 402 -11.33 -16.41 -12.63
C PHE A 402 -9.84 -16.14 -12.87
N ARG A 403 -9.07 -15.88 -11.80
CA ARG A 403 -7.61 -15.73 -11.90
C ARG A 403 -6.93 -17.02 -12.39
N ASN A 404 -7.34 -18.18 -11.89
CA ASN A 404 -6.84 -19.49 -12.34
C ASN A 404 -7.32 -19.81 -13.76
N PHE A 405 -8.57 -19.48 -14.11
CA PHE A 405 -9.09 -19.63 -15.47
C PHE A 405 -8.27 -18.82 -16.48
N LYS A 406 -7.93 -17.57 -16.16
CA LYS A 406 -7.05 -16.74 -16.99
C LYS A 406 -5.66 -17.37 -17.14
N ALA A 407 -5.06 -17.85 -16.05
CA ALA A 407 -3.77 -18.53 -16.08
C ALA A 407 -3.82 -19.82 -16.94
N PHE A 408 -4.88 -20.62 -16.81
CA PHE A 408 -5.13 -21.82 -17.60
C PHE A 408 -5.18 -21.53 -19.09
N LYS A 409 -5.90 -20.47 -19.49
CA LYS A 409 -5.96 -20.00 -20.88
C LYS A 409 -4.60 -19.54 -21.40
N ILE A 410 -3.87 -18.73 -20.63
CA ILE A 410 -2.55 -18.23 -21.03
C ILE A 410 -1.57 -19.39 -21.22
N LYS A 411 -1.45 -20.29 -20.24
CA LYS A 411 -0.58 -21.48 -20.33
C LYS A 411 -0.97 -22.38 -21.51
N GLY A 412 -2.26 -22.48 -21.82
CA GLY A 412 -2.74 -23.21 -23.00
C GLY A 412 -2.30 -22.58 -24.32
N ALA A 413 -2.36 -21.25 -24.44
CA ALA A 413 -1.88 -20.53 -25.61
C ALA A 413 -0.36 -20.65 -25.77
N MET A 414 0.39 -20.60 -24.65
CA MET A 414 1.85 -20.72 -24.65
C MET A 414 2.37 -22.04 -25.23
N LYS A 415 1.61 -23.14 -25.14
CA LYS A 415 2.00 -24.43 -25.77
C LYS A 415 2.15 -24.34 -27.29
N LYS A 416 1.49 -23.36 -27.93
CA LYS A 416 1.55 -23.12 -29.37
C LYS A 416 2.63 -22.10 -29.75
N MET A 417 3.39 -21.60 -28.77
CA MET A 417 4.37 -20.54 -28.95
C MET A 417 5.78 -21.08 -28.71
N ASP A 418 6.77 -20.53 -29.39
CA ASP A 418 8.18 -20.80 -29.13
C ASP A 418 8.64 -20.04 -27.87
N ILE A 419 8.31 -20.59 -26.70
CA ILE A 419 8.71 -20.05 -25.40
C ILE A 419 10.22 -20.17 -25.17
N GLY A 420 10.89 -21.09 -25.88
CA GLY A 420 12.34 -21.30 -25.79
C GLY A 420 13.13 -20.03 -26.10
N LYS A 421 12.73 -19.27 -27.13
CA LYS A 421 13.35 -17.97 -27.45
C LYS A 421 13.24 -16.96 -26.32
N PHE A 422 12.07 -16.85 -25.68
CA PHE A 422 11.88 -15.95 -24.55
C PHE A 422 12.69 -16.39 -23.33
N TRP A 423 12.75 -17.70 -23.08
CA TRP A 423 13.53 -18.26 -21.97
C TRP A 423 15.03 -18.05 -22.17
N LYS A 424 15.54 -18.23 -23.39
CA LYS A 424 16.95 -17.98 -23.73
C LYS A 424 17.31 -16.52 -23.41
N LYS A 425 16.56 -15.56 -23.96
CA LYS A 425 16.78 -14.13 -23.72
C LYS A 425 16.67 -13.77 -22.23
N ARG A 426 15.70 -14.36 -21.52
CA ARG A 426 15.54 -14.18 -20.07
C ARG A 426 16.75 -14.71 -19.28
N THR A 427 17.34 -15.82 -19.71
CA THR A 427 18.53 -16.40 -19.07
C THR A 427 19.77 -15.56 -19.33
N GLU A 428 19.96 -15.08 -20.56
CA GLU A 428 21.03 -14.12 -20.89
C GLU A 428 20.94 -12.85 -20.03
N LEU A 429 19.73 -12.30 -19.85
CA LEU A 429 19.50 -11.16 -18.96
C LEU A 429 19.80 -11.47 -17.50
N ALA A 430 19.44 -12.67 -17.02
CA ALA A 430 19.72 -13.08 -15.65
C ALA A 430 21.23 -13.19 -15.39
N GLU A 431 22.01 -13.72 -16.35
CA GLU A 431 23.47 -13.77 -16.24
C GLU A 431 24.09 -12.37 -16.31
N LYS A 432 23.64 -11.49 -17.21
CA LYS A 432 24.08 -10.09 -17.24
C LYS A 432 23.80 -9.36 -15.93
N ILE A 433 22.62 -9.56 -15.34
CA ILE A 433 22.28 -9.01 -14.02
C ILE A 433 23.26 -9.52 -12.96
N LYS A 434 23.55 -10.82 -12.94
CA LYS A 434 24.47 -11.42 -11.97
C LYS A 434 25.90 -10.88 -12.11
N GLN A 435 26.34 -10.59 -13.34
CA GLN A 435 27.67 -10.03 -13.62
C GLN A 435 27.76 -8.55 -13.24
N LEU A 436 26.77 -7.74 -13.63
CA LEU A 436 26.83 -6.28 -13.51
C LEU A 436 26.26 -5.74 -12.19
N ILE A 437 25.41 -6.51 -11.50
CA ILE A 437 24.72 -6.10 -10.28
C ILE A 437 25.01 -7.14 -9.18
N PRO A 438 26.10 -6.97 -8.42
CA PRO A 438 26.58 -7.99 -7.47
C PRO A 438 25.60 -8.25 -6.30
N VAL A 439 24.70 -7.31 -6.04
CA VAL A 439 23.68 -7.43 -4.97
C VAL A 439 22.40 -8.16 -5.42
N ALA A 440 22.30 -8.58 -6.69
CA ALA A 440 21.07 -9.06 -7.32
C ALA A 440 20.71 -10.54 -7.08
#